data_AF-A0A450X2V3-F1
#
_entry.id   AF-A0A450X2V3-F1
#
_cell.length_a   1.000
_cell.length_b   1.000
_cell.length_c   1.000
_cell.angle_alpha   90.00
_cell.angle_beta   90.00
_cell.angle_gamma   90.00
#
_symmetry.space_group_name_H-M   'P 1'
#
loop_
_entity.id
_entity.type
_entity.pdbx_description
1 polymer ?
#
loop_
_entity_poly.entity_id
_entity_poly.type
_entity_poly.pdbx_seq_one_letter_code
_entity_poly.pdbx_strand_id
1 'polypeptide(L)'
;MTQLTAVYMEQNYPEKFPPDLAIPSAISTVQGIVVNLKSKRDTYQPEWFKRCLTNITIDVREVVHLLRDGWINHAFRLIDDLYKLGDAIDAEQKKRRSEAPWPNPVDRIENDLEILYRKIAFAKRTNGARHSL
;
A
#
# COMPACT_ATOMS: atom_id res chain seq x y z
N MET A 1 -18.15 15.34 14.79
CA MET A 1 -17.74 13.92 14.80
C MET A 1 -18.21 13.24 13.50
N THR A 2 -17.59 13.56 12.35
CA THR A 2 -18.03 13.05 11.03
C THR A 2 -16.88 12.50 10.17
N GLN A 3 -15.63 12.69 10.61
CA GLN A 3 -14.43 12.25 9.87
C GLN A 3 -14.23 10.73 9.88
N LEU A 4 -14.63 10.04 10.95
CA LEU A 4 -14.48 8.57 11.07
C LEU A 4 -15.30 7.82 10.00
N THR A 5 -16.49 8.32 9.66
CA THR A 5 -17.34 7.69 8.64
C THR A 5 -16.75 7.88 7.24
N ALA A 6 -16.20 9.05 6.93
CA ALA A 6 -15.64 9.35 5.62
C ALA A 6 -14.35 8.55 5.33
N VAL A 7 -13.42 8.49 6.30
CA VAL A 7 -12.17 7.71 6.16
C VAL A 7 -12.46 6.22 6.05
N TYR A 8 -13.38 5.70 6.87
CA TYR A 8 -13.78 4.30 6.79
C TYR A 8 -14.43 3.95 5.45
N MET A 9 -15.30 4.83 4.93
CA MET A 9 -15.90 4.66 3.61
C MET A 9 -14.86 4.72 2.49
N GLU A 10 -13.89 5.62 2.56
CA GLU A 10 -12.82 5.74 1.55
C GLU A 10 -11.96 4.48 1.46
N GLN A 11 -11.69 3.85 2.61
CA GLN A 11 -10.86 2.66 2.70
C GLN A 11 -11.61 1.40 2.24
N ASN A 12 -12.88 1.26 2.64
CA ASN A 12 -13.64 0.02 2.45
C ASN A 12 -14.57 0.03 1.24
N TYR A 13 -14.95 1.22 0.76
CA TYR A 13 -15.91 1.43 -0.32
C TYR A 13 -15.42 2.54 -1.26
N PRO A 14 -14.24 2.38 -1.91
CA PRO A 14 -13.67 3.39 -2.79
C PRO A 14 -14.61 3.78 -3.94
N GLU A 15 -15.52 2.89 -4.34
CA GLU A 15 -16.56 3.16 -5.34
C GLU A 15 -17.61 4.18 -4.93
N LYS A 16 -17.73 4.48 -3.64
CA LYS A 16 -18.64 5.52 -3.13
C LYS A 16 -18.01 6.91 -3.18
N PHE A 17 -16.72 7.01 -3.55
CA PHE A 17 -16.03 8.28 -3.74
C PHE A 17 -16.17 8.80 -5.18
N PRO A 18 -16.13 10.14 -5.37
CA PRO A 18 -16.13 10.74 -6.70
C PRO A 18 -15.04 10.16 -7.61
N PRO A 19 -15.35 9.78 -8.87
CA PRO A 19 -14.39 9.15 -9.79
C PRO A 19 -13.11 9.97 -10.05
N ASP A 20 -13.22 11.31 -10.03
CA ASP A 20 -12.12 12.26 -10.19
C ASP A 20 -11.15 12.25 -9.00
N LEU A 21 -11.60 11.78 -7.83
CA LEU A 21 -10.77 11.62 -6.63
C LEU A 21 -10.11 10.24 -6.53
N ALA A 22 -10.35 9.32 -7.48
CA ALA A 22 -9.83 7.95 -7.40
C ALA A 22 -8.28 7.89 -7.40
N ILE A 23 -7.60 8.61 -8.31
CA ILE A 23 -6.13 8.70 -8.33
C ILE A 23 -5.60 9.46 -7.11
N PRO A 24 -6.09 10.68 -6.77
CA PRO A 24 -5.66 11.38 -5.56
C PRO A 24 -5.80 10.56 -4.28
N SER A 25 -6.90 9.81 -4.15
CA SER A 25 -7.15 8.94 -3.01
C SER A 25 -6.16 7.78 -2.92
N ALA A 26 -5.80 7.15 -4.05
CA ALA A 26 -4.77 6.11 -4.09
C ALA A 26 -3.38 6.68 -3.71
N ILE A 27 -3.01 7.85 -4.24
CA ILE A 27 -1.76 8.56 -3.89
C ILE A 27 -1.69 8.87 -2.40
N SER A 28 -2.80 9.33 -1.80
CA SER A 28 -2.87 9.61 -0.36
C SER A 28 -2.61 8.35 0.48
N THR A 29 -3.18 7.20 0.10
CA THR A 29 -2.90 5.92 0.75
C THR A 29 -1.43 5.53 0.64
N VAL A 30 -0.80 5.72 -0.53
CA VAL A 30 0.65 5.49 -0.69
C VAL A 30 1.46 6.31 0.30
N GLN A 31 1.13 7.60 0.47
CA GLN A 31 1.83 8.46 1.42
C GLN A 31 1.67 7.96 2.87
N GLY A 32 0.47 7.50 3.24
CA GLY A 32 0.22 6.88 4.53
C GLY A 32 1.10 5.63 4.77
N ILE A 33 1.20 4.76 3.78
CA ILE A 33 2.06 3.57 3.81
C ILE A 33 3.53 3.97 4.03
N VAL A 34 4.04 4.92 3.26
CA VAL A 34 5.44 5.40 3.38
C VAL A 34 5.74 5.94 4.77
N VAL A 35 4.82 6.72 5.36
CA VAL A 35 4.98 7.24 6.72
C VAL A 35 5.01 6.09 7.74
N ASN A 36 4.10 5.12 7.61
CA ASN A 36 4.05 3.94 8.48
C ASN A 36 5.36 3.12 8.38
N LEU A 37 5.81 2.80 7.17
CA LEU A 37 7.05 2.05 6.93
C LEU A 37 8.29 2.75 7.51
N LYS A 38 8.41 4.07 7.32
CA LYS A 38 9.48 4.86 7.93
C LYS A 38 9.46 4.78 9.44
N SER A 39 8.28 4.97 10.05
CA SER A 39 8.14 4.89 11.51
C SER A 39 8.56 3.52 12.05
N LYS A 40 8.26 2.43 11.33
CA LYS A 40 8.65 1.07 11.71
C LYS A 40 10.13 0.82 11.50
N ARG A 41 10.74 1.35 10.44
CA ARG A 41 12.19 1.27 10.21
C ARG A 41 12.98 1.89 11.36
N ASP A 42 12.48 2.99 11.92
CA ASP A 42 13.15 3.72 13.00
C ASP A 42 12.98 3.06 14.38
N THR A 43 12.11 2.05 14.50
CA THR A 43 12.02 1.22 15.73
C THR A 43 13.21 0.25 15.83
N TYR A 44 13.42 -0.31 17.03
CA TYR A 44 14.47 -1.31 17.30
C TYR A 44 14.15 -2.61 16.54
N GLN A 45 14.53 -2.66 15.27
CA GLN A 45 14.34 -3.78 14.36
C GLN A 45 15.69 -4.32 13.87
N PRO A 46 15.77 -5.61 13.48
CA PRO A 46 16.96 -6.18 12.86
C PRO A 46 17.32 -5.46 11.56
N GLU A 47 18.62 -5.41 11.23
CA GLU A 47 19.10 -4.73 10.01
C GLU A 47 18.55 -5.34 8.73
N TRP A 48 18.37 -6.66 8.68
CA TRP A 48 17.76 -7.33 7.52
C TRP A 48 16.32 -6.84 7.28
N PHE A 49 15.53 -6.64 8.35
CA PHE A 49 14.16 -6.17 8.26
C PHE A 49 14.10 -4.71 7.83
N LYS A 50 15.00 -3.87 8.36
CA LYS A 50 15.14 -2.47 7.93
C LYS A 50 15.45 -2.32 6.43
N ARG A 51 16.28 -3.22 5.87
CA ARG A 51 16.56 -3.26 4.43
C ARG A 51 15.31 -3.65 3.62
N CYS A 52 14.57 -4.67 4.06
CA CYS A 52 13.29 -5.03 3.45
C CYS A 52 12.30 -3.85 3.44
N LEU A 53 12.11 -3.17 4.58
CA LEU A 53 11.25 -1.98 4.67
C LEU A 53 11.72 -0.84 3.76
N THR A 54 13.03 -0.69 3.56
CA THR A 54 13.60 0.32 2.66
C THR A 54 13.22 0.01 1.21
N ASN A 55 13.34 -1.25 0.78
CA ASN A 55 12.96 -1.68 -0.57
C ASN A 55 11.45 -1.48 -0.80
N ILE A 56 10.62 -1.93 0.14
CA ILE A 56 9.16 -1.70 0.09
C ILE A 56 8.87 -0.20 -0.02
N THR A 57 9.56 0.66 0.74
CA THR A 57 9.33 2.11 0.68
C THR A 57 9.67 2.69 -0.68
N ILE A 58 10.69 2.18 -1.37
CA ILE A 58 11.07 2.61 -2.73
C ILE A 58 9.98 2.18 -3.72
N ASP A 59 9.58 0.91 -3.69
CA ASP A 59 8.57 0.36 -4.60
C ASP A 59 7.21 1.04 -4.39
N VAL A 60 6.81 1.23 -3.14
CA VAL A 60 5.57 1.97 -2.79
C VAL A 60 5.62 3.40 -3.32
N ARG A 61 6.77 4.09 -3.30
CA ARG A 61 6.90 5.44 -3.88
C ARG A 61 6.79 5.43 -5.40
N GLU A 62 7.32 4.41 -6.04
CA GLU A 62 7.21 4.24 -7.49
C GLU A 62 5.75 4.10 -7.93
N VAL A 63 4.88 3.50 -7.12
CA VAL A 63 3.43 3.50 -7.35
C VAL A 63 2.86 4.92 -7.53
N VAL A 64 3.34 5.92 -6.77
CA VAL A 64 2.89 7.32 -6.94
C VAL A 64 3.28 7.89 -8.29
N HIS A 65 4.50 7.62 -8.76
CA HIS A 65 4.96 8.06 -10.07
C HIS A 65 4.10 7.44 -11.16
N LEU A 66 3.91 6.12 -11.11
CA LEU A 66 3.07 5.38 -12.06
C LEU A 66 1.62 5.87 -12.08
N LEU A 67 1.03 6.17 -10.92
CA LEU A 67 -0.34 6.69 -10.84
C LEU A 67 -0.46 8.11 -11.40
N ARG A 68 0.52 8.98 -11.17
CA ARG A 68 0.53 10.36 -11.69
C ARG A 68 0.65 10.40 -13.20
N ASP A 69 1.45 9.50 -13.76
CA ASP A 69 1.68 9.43 -15.20
C ASP A 69 0.56 8.66 -15.94
N GLY A 70 -0.41 8.11 -15.21
CA GLY A 70 -1.53 7.34 -15.78
C GLY A 70 -1.20 5.87 -16.08
N TRP A 71 -0.07 5.35 -15.62
CA TRP A 71 0.42 3.98 -15.85
C TRP A 71 -0.21 2.98 -14.87
N ILE A 72 -1.55 2.95 -14.81
CA ILE A 72 -2.32 2.21 -13.80
C ILE A 72 -2.04 0.70 -13.81
N ASN A 73 -1.83 0.10 -14.98
CA ASN A 73 -1.50 -1.33 -15.09
C ASN A 73 -0.11 -1.67 -14.50
N HIS A 74 0.85 -0.76 -14.61
CA HIS A 74 2.18 -0.93 -14.02
C HIS A 74 2.12 -0.75 -12.51
N ALA A 75 1.34 0.23 -12.03
CA ALA A 75 1.06 0.40 -10.60
C ALA A 75 0.46 -0.88 -9.99
N PHE A 76 -0.45 -1.55 -10.70
CA PHE A 76 -1.02 -2.84 -10.29
C PHE A 76 0.03 -3.95 -10.14
N ARG A 77 0.86 -4.16 -11.16
CA ARG A 77 1.92 -5.19 -11.11
C ARG A 77 2.85 -4.96 -9.91
N LEU A 78 3.18 -3.70 -9.63
CA LEU A 78 4.05 -3.36 -8.51
C LEU A 78 3.40 -3.66 -7.15
N ILE A 79 2.08 -3.50 -7.00
CA ILE A 79 1.37 -3.93 -5.79
C ILE A 79 1.43 -5.46 -5.62
N ASP A 80 1.24 -6.22 -6.71
CA ASP A 80 1.33 -7.69 -6.64
C ASP A 80 2.73 -8.15 -6.20
N ASP A 81 3.78 -7.46 -6.68
CA ASP A 81 5.16 -7.74 -6.27
C ASP A 81 5.41 -7.33 -4.81
N LEU A 82 4.79 -6.25 -4.33
CA LEU A 82 4.80 -5.85 -2.92
C LEU A 82 4.11 -6.87 -2.01
N TYR A 83 3.01 -7.48 -2.45
CA TYR A 83 2.37 -8.59 -1.72
C TYR A 83 3.30 -9.79 -1.57
N LYS A 84 3.92 -10.24 -2.66
CA LYS A 84 4.89 -11.35 -2.62
C LYS A 84 6.08 -11.04 -1.71
N LEU A 85 6.53 -9.79 -1.70
CA LEU A 85 7.60 -9.34 -0.80
C LEU A 85 7.14 -9.35 0.66
N GLY A 86 5.89 -8.96 0.93
CA GLY A 86 5.22 -9.13 2.22
C GLY A 86 5.25 -10.57 2.70
N ASP A 87 4.75 -11.50 1.88
CA ASP A 87 4.75 -12.95 2.17
C ASP A 87 6.16 -13.48 2.46
N ALA A 88 7.16 -13.04 1.69
CA ALA A 88 8.54 -13.45 1.87
C ALA A 88 9.14 -12.94 3.19
N ILE A 89 8.85 -11.69 3.57
CA ILE A 89 9.24 -11.12 4.87
C ILE A 89 8.58 -11.88 6.01
N ASP A 90 7.31 -12.20 5.85
CA ASP A 90 6.50 -12.90 6.85
C ASP A 90 7.00 -14.34 7.07
N ALA A 91 7.35 -15.03 5.98
CA ALA A 91 8.02 -16.33 6.02
C ALA A 91 9.40 -16.26 6.68
N GLU A 92 10.21 -15.26 6.35
CA GLU A 92 11.53 -15.06 6.95
C GLU A 92 11.44 -14.72 8.44
N GLN A 93 10.45 -13.91 8.82
CA GLN A 93 10.15 -13.61 10.22
C GLN A 93 9.73 -14.88 10.96
N LYS A 94 8.87 -15.73 10.40
CA LYS A 94 8.47 -17.02 11.00
C LYS A 94 9.67 -17.94 11.25
N LYS A 95 10.61 -18.03 10.30
CA LYS A 95 11.86 -18.80 10.47
C LYS A 95 12.73 -18.29 11.62
N ARG A 96 12.77 -16.97 11.82
CA ARG A 96 13.60 -16.31 12.85
C ARG A 96 12.89 -16.15 14.20
N ARG A 97 11.56 -16.24 14.23
CA ARG A 97 10.74 -16.08 15.45
C ARG A 97 10.99 -17.17 16.49
N SER A 98 11.51 -18.33 16.07
CA SER A 98 11.99 -19.37 16.99
C SER A 98 13.17 -18.93 17.86
N GLU A 99 13.85 -17.82 17.51
CA GLU A 99 15.05 -17.34 18.19
C GLU A 99 14.82 -16.06 19.03
N ALA A 100 13.82 -15.22 18.71
CA ALA A 100 13.34 -14.12 19.57
C ALA A 100 11.98 -13.57 19.08
N PRO A 101 11.04 -13.21 19.98
CA PRO A 101 9.76 -12.64 19.59
C PRO A 101 9.89 -11.14 19.25
N TRP A 102 9.88 -10.82 17.95
CA TRP A 102 9.72 -9.44 17.47
C TRP A 102 8.22 -9.14 17.26
N PRO A 103 7.71 -7.94 17.63
CA PRO A 103 6.33 -7.55 17.38
C PRO A 103 6.05 -7.55 15.87
N ASN A 104 4.93 -8.13 15.43
CA ASN A 104 4.61 -8.32 14.01
C ASN A 104 4.25 -6.98 13.33
N PRO A 105 5.13 -6.38 12.51
CA PRO A 105 4.84 -5.10 11.86
C PRO A 105 4.12 -5.29 10.53
N VAL A 106 4.07 -6.52 10.00
CA VAL A 106 3.64 -6.87 8.63
C VAL A 106 2.12 -6.82 8.49
N ASP A 107 1.37 -7.21 9.52
CA ASP A 107 -0.11 -7.24 9.51
C ASP A 107 -0.75 -5.89 9.12
N ARG A 108 -0.09 -4.77 9.46
CA ARG A 108 -0.60 -3.44 9.07
C ARG A 108 -0.25 -3.08 7.63
N ILE A 109 0.89 -3.55 7.12
CA ILE A 109 1.34 -3.28 5.75
C ILE A 109 0.43 -4.00 4.76
N GLU A 110 0.06 -5.25 5.02
CA GLU A 110 -0.86 -6.02 4.16
C GLU A 110 -2.24 -5.34 4.05
N ASN A 111 -2.80 -4.90 5.17
CA ASN A 111 -4.05 -4.15 5.19
C ASN A 111 -3.95 -2.84 4.39
N ASP A 112 -2.87 -2.08 4.57
CA ASP A 112 -2.68 -0.83 3.84
C ASP A 112 -2.49 -1.09 2.32
N LEU A 113 -1.80 -2.17 1.93
CA LEU A 113 -1.65 -2.62 0.54
C LEU A 113 -2.99 -3.05 -0.06
N GLU A 114 -3.88 -3.68 0.72
CA GLU A 114 -5.22 -4.07 0.27
C GLU A 114 -6.10 -2.86 -0.02
N ILE A 115 -6.07 -1.87 0.88
CA ILE A 115 -6.75 -0.59 0.65
C ILE A 115 -6.20 0.07 -0.62
N LEU A 116 -4.89 0.08 -0.81
CA LEU A 116 -4.25 0.64 -2.00
C LEU A 116 -4.68 -0.10 -3.28
N TYR A 117 -4.67 -1.42 -3.26
CA TYR A 117 -5.12 -2.26 -4.38
C TYR A 117 -6.56 -1.93 -4.79
N ARG A 118 -7.49 -1.87 -3.81
CA ARG A 118 -8.90 -1.56 -4.06
C ARG A 118 -9.08 -0.17 -4.68
N LYS A 119 -8.32 0.83 -4.21
CA LYS A 119 -8.35 2.19 -4.76
C LYS A 119 -7.80 2.26 -6.18
N ILE A 120 -6.72 1.54 -6.48
CA ILE A 120 -6.15 1.48 -7.84
C ILE A 120 -7.08 0.72 -8.79
N ALA A 121 -7.78 -0.32 -8.31
CA ALA A 121 -8.82 -1.00 -9.06
C ALA A 121 -10.00 -0.09 -9.39
N PHE A 122 -10.41 0.75 -8.45
CA PHE A 122 -11.42 1.76 -8.72
C PHE A 122 -10.93 2.80 -9.76
N ALA A 123 -9.72 3.34 -9.59
CA ALA A 123 -9.12 4.29 -10.54
C ALA A 123 -8.98 3.72 -11.97
N LYS A 124 -8.67 2.43 -12.09
CA LYS A 124 -8.63 1.72 -13.39
C LYS A 124 -10.00 1.69 -14.07
N ARG A 125 -11.06 1.35 -13.31
CA ARG A 125 -12.43 1.27 -13.82
C ARG A 125 -12.94 2.65 -14.27
N THR A 126 -12.66 3.70 -13.51
CA THR A 126 -13.14 5.05 -13.83
C THR A 126 -12.37 5.71 -14.98
N ASN A 127 -11.06 5.47 -15.10
CA ASN A 127 -10.29 5.98 -16.25
C ASN A 127 -10.52 5.18 -17.53
N GLY A 128 -10.78 3.86 -17.45
CA GLY A 128 -11.17 3.06 -18.61
C GLY A 128 -12.51 3.52 -19.22
N ALA A 129 -13.45 3.97 -18.39
CA ALA A 129 -14.74 4.50 -18.82
C ALA A 129 -14.62 5.86 -19.56
N ARG A 130 -13.60 6.67 -19.26
CA ARG A 130 -13.38 7.99 -19.89
C ARG A 130 -12.83 7.92 -21.32
N HIS A 131 -12.19 6.83 -21.71
CA HIS A 131 -11.67 6.65 -23.08
C HIS A 131 -12.68 5.95 -24.02
N SER A 132 -13.90 5.69 -23.56
CA SER A 132 -14.97 5.01 -24.32
C SER A 132 -16.15 5.93 -24.69
N LEU A 133 -15.99 7.25 -24.54
CA LEU A 133 -16.94 8.31 -24.88
C LEU A 133 -16.27 9.31 -25.83
#